data_AF-A0A318VVA2-F1
#
_entry.id   AF-A0A318VVA2-F1
#
_cell.length_a   1.000
_cell.length_b   1.000
_cell.length_c   1.000
_cell.angle_alpha   90.00
_cell.angle_beta   90.00
_cell.angle_gamma   90.00
#
_symmetry.space_group_name_H-M   'P 1'
#
loop_
_entity.id
_entity.type
_entity.pdbx_description
1 polymer ?
#
loop_
_entity_poly.entity_id
_entity_poly.type
_entity_poly.pdbx_seq_one_letter_code
_entity_poly.pdbx_strand_id
1 'polypeptide(L)'
;MVWRGLAIVALSVGAFASAIGVVVARHEARQAFVEQQAVLAERDRLNLEWTRLQIEQSTWATPGRIERHAREELGMSRPDADRLVVIGRDAWVR
;
A
#
# COMPACT_ATOMS: atom_id res chain seq x y z
N MET A 1 -9.09 -62.35 20.21
CA MET A 1 -10.08 -61.39 20.73
C MET A 1 -9.43 -60.08 21.21
N VAL A 2 -8.40 -60.13 22.08
CA VAL A 2 -7.75 -58.95 22.71
C VAL A 2 -7.12 -57.96 21.72
N TRP A 3 -6.47 -58.45 20.66
CA TRP A 3 -5.83 -57.62 19.63
C TRP A 3 -6.79 -56.67 18.90
N ARG A 4 -8.04 -57.11 18.67
CA ARG A 4 -9.06 -56.27 18.02
C ARG A 4 -9.49 -55.13 18.95
N GLY A 5 -9.59 -55.39 20.25
CA GLY A 5 -9.91 -54.37 21.25
C GLY A 5 -8.82 -53.30 21.36
N LEU A 6 -7.55 -53.72 21.40
CA LEU A 6 -6.41 -52.79 21.40
C LEU A 6 -6.38 -51.91 20.16
N ALA A 7 -6.63 -52.48 18.97
CA ALA A 7 -6.71 -51.71 17.73
C ALA A 7 -7.82 -50.65 17.75
N ILE A 8 -9.01 -51.00 18.26
CA ILE A 8 -10.13 -50.04 18.37
C ILE A 8 -9.76 -48.90 19.32
N VAL A 9 -9.19 -49.20 20.49
CA VAL A 9 -8.78 -48.17 21.47
C VAL A 9 -7.73 -47.25 20.87
N ALA A 10 -6.72 -47.80 20.20
CA ALA A 10 -5.66 -47.00 19.57
C ALA A 10 -6.23 -46.06 18.49
N LEU A 11 -7.15 -46.55 17.64
CA LEU A 11 -7.81 -45.73 16.63
C LEU A 11 -8.69 -44.64 17.24
N SER A 12 -9.44 -44.97 18.30
CA SER A 12 -10.24 -43.97 19.01
C SER A 12 -9.37 -42.87 19.60
N VAL A 13 -8.27 -43.23 20.28
CA VAL A 13 -7.33 -42.24 20.83
C VAL A 13 -6.72 -41.39 19.72
N GLY A 14 -6.31 -41.99 18.60
CA GLY A 14 -5.81 -41.26 17.45
C GLY A 14 -6.82 -40.26 16.88
N ALA A 15 -8.08 -40.67 16.77
CA ALA A 15 -9.16 -39.81 16.30
C ALA A 15 -9.41 -38.61 17.25
N PHE A 16 -9.43 -38.86 18.56
CA PHE A 16 -9.57 -37.77 19.55
C PHE A 16 -8.37 -36.82 19.54
N ALA A 17 -7.15 -37.35 19.46
CA ALA A 17 -5.94 -36.54 19.35
C ALA A 17 -5.97 -35.66 18.09
N SER A 18 -6.40 -36.22 16.95
CA SER A 18 -6.58 -35.47 15.71
C SER A 18 -7.64 -34.38 15.85
N ALA A 19 -8.78 -34.67 16.48
CA ALA A 19 -9.84 -33.69 16.67
C ALA A 19 -9.36 -32.49 17.51
N ILE A 20 -8.64 -32.76 18.61
CA ILE A 20 -8.03 -31.72 19.45
C ILE A 20 -7.00 -30.92 18.64
N GLY A 21 -6.14 -31.61 17.89
CA GLY A 21 -5.12 -30.97 17.04
C GLY A 21 -5.73 -30.00 16.03
N VAL A 22 -6.85 -30.36 15.39
CA VAL A 22 -7.56 -29.47 14.47
C VAL A 22 -8.09 -28.22 15.18
N VAL A 23 -8.63 -28.35 16.39
CA VAL A 23 -9.14 -27.20 17.16
C VAL A 23 -8.01 -26.24 17.52
N VAL A 24 -6.88 -26.77 17.98
CA VAL A 24 -5.69 -25.96 18.32
C VAL A 24 -5.15 -25.25 17.07
N ALA A 25 -4.95 -25.98 15.98
CA ALA A 25 -4.46 -25.39 14.73
C ALA A 25 -5.40 -24.31 14.19
N ARG A 26 -6.73 -24.49 14.31
CA ARG A 26 -7.72 -23.47 13.94
C ARG A 26 -7.63 -22.24 14.83
N HIS A 27 -7.40 -22.42 16.13
CA HIS A 27 -7.26 -21.32 17.07
C HIS A 27 -6.00 -20.50 16.79
N GLU A 28 -4.85 -21.15 16.62
CA GLU A 28 -3.58 -20.52 16.25
C GLU A 28 -3.68 -19.79 14.91
N ALA A 29 -4.26 -20.43 13.89
CA ALA A 29 -4.48 -19.81 12.60
C ALA A 29 -5.35 -18.55 12.70
N ARG A 30 -6.40 -18.57 13.55
CA ARG A 30 -7.23 -17.39 13.78
C ARG A 30 -6.45 -16.27 14.46
N GLN A 31 -5.62 -16.57 15.46
CA GLN A 31 -4.80 -15.55 16.13
C GLN A 31 -3.79 -14.92 15.16
N ALA A 32 -3.03 -15.75 14.44
CA ALA A 32 -2.06 -15.28 13.45
C ALA A 32 -2.72 -14.44 12.35
N PHE A 33 -3.91 -14.83 11.89
CA PHE A 33 -4.67 -14.05 10.92
C PHE A 33 -5.08 -12.68 11.46
N VAL A 34 -5.53 -12.60 12.71
CA VAL A 34 -5.90 -11.31 13.33
C VAL A 34 -4.70 -10.37 13.44
N GLU A 35 -3.55 -10.88 13.87
CA GLU A 35 -2.32 -10.09 13.96
C GLU A 35 -1.87 -9.58 12.59
N GLN A 36 -1.90 -10.45 11.57
CA GLN A 36 -1.59 -10.07 10.20
C GLN A 36 -2.54 -8.99 9.67
N GLN A 37 -3.85 -9.13 9.93
CA GLN A 37 -4.85 -8.13 9.52
C GLN A 37 -4.63 -6.79 10.22
N ALA A 38 -4.21 -6.77 11.49
CA ALA A 38 -3.92 -5.53 12.21
C ALA A 38 -2.78 -4.74 11.57
N VAL A 39 -1.66 -5.41 11.23
CA VAL A 39 -0.52 -4.76 10.57
C VAL A 39 -0.87 -4.30 9.15
N LEU A 40 -1.64 -5.09 8.41
CA LEU A 40 -2.11 -4.70 7.07
C LEU A 40 -3.02 -3.47 7.11
N ALA A 41 -3.96 -3.42 8.06
CA ALA A 41 -4.84 -2.28 8.24
C ALA A 41 -4.06 -1.00 8.55
N GLU A 42 -3.02 -1.08 9.37
CA GLU A 42 -2.15 0.05 9.68
C GLU A 42 -1.33 0.51 8.47
N ARG A 43 -0.77 -0.43 7.70
CA ARG A 43 -0.09 -0.13 6.44
C ARG A 43 -1.03 0.61 5.48
N ASP A 44 -2.27 0.13 5.33
CA ASP A 44 -3.24 0.71 4.41
C ASP A 44 -3.65 2.12 4.87
N ARG A 45 -3.81 2.34 6.18
CA ARG A 45 -4.02 3.68 6.76
C ARG A 45 -2.89 4.64 6.39
N LEU A 46 -1.64 4.23 6.62
CA LEU A 46 -0.47 5.05 6.29
C LEU A 46 -0.37 5.33 4.78
N ASN A 47 -0.71 4.35 3.94
CA ASN A 47 -0.69 4.53 2.49
C ASN A 47 -1.75 5.53 2.00
N LEU A 48 -2.94 5.51 2.63
CA LEU A 48 -3.98 6.51 2.37
C LEU A 48 -3.52 7.91 2.78
N GLU A 49 -2.92 8.05 3.95
CA GLU A 49 -2.34 9.32 4.42
C GLU A 49 -1.25 9.82 3.48
N TRP A 50 -0.34 8.95 3.07
CA TRP A 50 0.70 9.28 2.11
C TRP A 50 0.11 9.75 0.78
N THR A 51 -0.86 9.01 0.23
CA THR A 51 -1.52 9.36 -1.03
C THR A 51 -2.21 10.73 -0.91
N ARG A 52 -2.86 11.00 0.22
CA ARG A 52 -3.46 12.31 0.49
C ARG A 52 -2.40 13.41 0.52
N LEU A 53 -1.30 13.21 1.23
CA LEU A 53 -0.20 14.18 1.31
C LEU A 53 0.40 14.45 -0.07
N GLN A 54 0.51 13.45 -0.94
CA GLN A 54 0.97 13.64 -2.31
C GLN A 54 0.03 14.53 -3.13
N ILE A 55 -1.28 14.40 -2.95
CA ILE A 55 -2.28 15.28 -3.59
C ILE A 55 -2.19 16.70 -3.03
N GLU A 56 -2.02 16.83 -1.72
CA GLU A 56 -1.80 18.13 -1.09
C GLU A 56 -0.52 18.77 -1.69
N GLN A 57 0.60 18.05 -1.74
CA GLN A 57 1.86 18.55 -2.31
C GLN A 57 1.78 18.89 -3.80
N SER A 58 1.09 18.09 -4.62
CA SER A 58 0.92 18.42 -6.05
C SER A 58 0.16 19.73 -6.24
N THR A 59 -0.75 20.05 -5.32
CA THR A 59 -1.43 21.35 -5.27
C THR A 59 -0.45 22.49 -4.93
N TRP A 60 0.49 22.27 -4.00
CA TRP A 60 1.53 23.26 -3.67
C TRP A 60 2.62 23.39 -4.74
N ALA A 61 2.82 22.36 -5.57
CA ALA A 61 3.72 22.34 -6.73
C ALA A 61 3.05 22.86 -8.02
N THR A 62 1.81 23.34 -7.95
CA THR A 62 1.11 23.89 -9.11
C THR A 62 1.86 25.14 -9.61
N PRO A 63 2.11 25.28 -10.93
CA PRO A 63 2.81 26.40 -11.55
C PRO A 63 2.35 27.79 -11.08
N GLY A 64 1.11 27.92 -10.59
CA GLY A 64 0.56 29.17 -10.06
C GLY A 64 1.33 29.78 -8.89
N ARG A 65 1.99 28.99 -8.02
CA ARG A 65 2.83 29.56 -6.94
C ARG A 65 4.14 30.13 -7.50
N ILE A 66 4.75 29.42 -8.44
CA ILE A 66 5.96 29.86 -9.16
C ILE A 66 5.63 31.12 -9.97
N GLU A 67 4.49 31.12 -10.68
CA GLU A 67 4.05 32.24 -11.50
C GLU A 67 3.69 33.46 -10.64
N ARG A 68 3.11 33.26 -9.45
CA ARG A 68 2.87 34.34 -8.50
C ARG A 68 4.18 34.94 -7.96
N HIS A 69 5.12 34.13 -7.46
CA HIS A 69 6.41 34.66 -7.03
C HIS A 69 7.19 35.31 -8.18
N ALA A 70 7.14 34.74 -9.39
CA ALA A 70 7.78 35.35 -10.57
C ALA A 70 7.17 36.72 -10.90
N ARG A 71 5.86 36.89 -10.78
CA ARG A 71 5.17 38.16 -11.07
C ARG A 71 5.33 39.19 -9.95
N GLU A 72 5.20 38.76 -8.70
CA GLU A 72 5.14 39.64 -7.52
C GLU A 72 6.53 39.97 -6.95
N GLU A 73 7.45 38.99 -6.87
CA GLU A 73 8.79 39.21 -6.30
C GLU A 73 9.85 39.51 -7.36
N LEU A 74 9.73 38.90 -8.55
CA LEU A 74 10.70 39.08 -9.65
C LEU A 74 10.23 40.06 -10.73
N GLY A 75 9.00 40.58 -10.63
CA GLY A 75 8.43 41.54 -11.59
C GLY A 75 8.26 40.99 -13.02
N MET A 76 8.28 39.67 -13.21
CA MET A 76 8.19 39.05 -14.53
C MET A 76 6.78 39.16 -15.10
N SER A 77 6.65 39.64 -16.35
CA SER A 77 5.41 39.61 -17.12
C SER A 77 5.47 38.54 -18.20
N ARG A 78 4.30 38.08 -18.65
CA ARG A 78 4.23 37.12 -19.76
C ARG A 78 4.70 37.84 -21.04
N PRO A 79 5.69 37.30 -21.77
CA PRO A 79 6.17 37.94 -22.99
C PRO A 79 5.06 37.97 -24.05
N ASP A 80 4.98 39.07 -24.79
CA ASP A 80 4.08 39.22 -25.91
C ASP A 80 4.41 38.22 -27.03
N ALA A 81 3.42 37.93 -27.88
CA ALA A 81 3.51 36.90 -28.92
C ALA A 81 4.64 37.15 -29.93
N ASP A 82 5.09 38.40 -30.07
CA ASP A 82 6.21 38.83 -30.91
C ASP A 82 7.59 38.47 -30.32
N ARG A 83 7.67 38.17 -29.03
CA ARG A 83 8.91 37.79 -28.32
C ARG A 83 9.03 36.29 -28.02
N LEU A 84 8.09 35.49 -28.52
CA LEU A 84 8.02 34.07 -28.25
C LEU A 84 8.68 33.29 -29.41
N VAL A 85 9.89 32.79 -29.19
CA VAL A 85 10.60 31.92 -30.16
C VAL A 85 10.35 30.46 -29.79
N VAL A 86 9.55 29.76 -30.59
CA VAL A 86 9.32 28.32 -30.43
C VAL A 86 10.42 27.57 -31.17
N ILE A 87 11.32 26.93 -30.43
CA ILE A 87 12.38 26.10 -31.00
C ILE A 87 11.81 24.71 -31.30
N GLY A 88 11.70 24.37 -32.59
CA GLY A 88 11.30 23.05 -33.07
C GLY A 88 12.37 21.99 -32.80
N ARG A 89 11.96 20.72 -32.72
CA ARG A 89 12.82 19.55 -32.42
C ARG A 89 13.98 19.37 -33.41
N ASP A 90 13.88 19.97 -34.59
CA ASP A 90 14.85 19.99 -35.68
C ASP A 90 16.04 20.96 -35.46
N ALA A 91 15.94 21.88 -34.50
CA ALA A 91 16.98 22.88 -34.23
C ALA A 91 18.21 22.35 -33.46
N TRP A 92 18.12 21.15 -32.88
CA TRP A 92 19.19 20.55 -32.04
C TRP A 92 20.02 19.46 -32.76
N VAL A 93 19.76 19.18 -34.04
CA VAL A 93 20.34 18.04 -34.77
C VAL A 93 21.39 18.47 -35.80
N ARG A 94 22.17 19.53 -35.55
CA ARG A 94 23.29 19.91 -36.42
C ARG A 94 24.54 20.26 -35.65
#